data_AF-A0A2E5UQ49-F1
#
_entry.id   AF-A0A2E5UQ49-F1
#
_cell.length_a   1.000
_cell.length_b   1.000
_cell.length_c   1.000
_cell.angle_alpha   90.00
_cell.angle_beta   90.00
_cell.angle_gamma   90.00
#
_symmetry.space_group_name_H-M   'P 1'
#
loop_
_entity.id
_entity.type
_entity.pdbx_description
1 polymer ?
#
loop_
_entity_poly.entity_id
_entity_poly.type
_entity_poly.pdbx_seq_one_letter_code
_entity_poly.pdbx_strand_id
1 'polypeptide(L)'
;MSDIIDSYISKVDFNNLPKKINHLYQRFDRNRKYFIKLIFVRFFILKARIDLIIKYFELGKFISKSFIDENVIDFSYKDEFFHINKSISKKKKYIEKIRKSVK
;
A
#
# COMPACT_ATOMS: atom_id res chain seq x y z
N MET A 1 7.59 19.14 -56.72
CA MET A 1 7.79 19.32 -55.26
C MET A 1 6.59 18.81 -54.45
N SER A 2 5.36 18.89 -54.98
CA SER A 2 4.17 18.21 -54.44
C SER A 2 4.35 16.69 -54.32
N ASP A 3 4.87 16.03 -55.37
CA ASP A 3 4.94 14.56 -55.44
C ASP A 3 5.79 13.90 -54.34
N ILE A 4 6.80 14.60 -53.83
CA ILE A 4 7.64 14.10 -52.73
C ILE A 4 6.85 14.14 -51.43
N ILE A 5 6.12 15.23 -51.18
CA ILE A 5 5.30 15.39 -49.98
C ILE A 5 4.13 14.39 -50.02
N ASP A 6 3.47 14.23 -51.17
CA ASP A 6 2.39 13.25 -51.37
C ASP A 6 2.87 11.79 -51.24
N SER A 7 4.09 11.48 -51.69
CA SER A 7 4.76 10.19 -51.48
C SER A 7 5.09 9.92 -50.00
N TYR A 8 5.42 10.96 -49.22
CA TYR A 8 5.63 10.82 -47.78
C TYR A 8 4.31 10.67 -47.01
N ILE A 9 3.28 11.44 -47.37
CA ILE A 9 1.96 11.41 -46.73
C ILE A 9 1.26 10.06 -47.01
N SER A 10 1.37 9.52 -48.23
CA SER A 10 0.81 8.21 -48.59
C SER A 10 1.45 7.02 -47.85
N LYS A 11 2.67 7.17 -47.31
CA LYS A 11 3.31 6.17 -46.43
C LYS A 11 2.83 6.24 -44.99
N VAL A 12 2.18 7.34 -44.59
CA VAL A 12 1.59 7.49 -43.26
C VAL A 12 0.20 6.86 -43.30
N ASP A 13 0.08 5.68 -42.72
CA ASP A 13 -1.20 4.97 -42.64
C ASP A 13 -2.12 5.62 -41.59
N PHE A 14 -2.81 6.69 -42.00
CA PHE A 14 -3.75 7.44 -41.18
C PHE A 14 -4.91 6.59 -40.65
N ASN A 15 -5.24 5.48 -41.30
CA ASN A 15 -6.30 4.57 -40.87
C ASN A 15 -5.90 3.75 -39.63
N ASN A 16 -4.60 3.49 -39.44
CA ASN A 16 -4.07 2.75 -38.28
C ASN A 16 -3.57 3.65 -37.14
N LEU A 17 -3.48 4.97 -37.36
CA LEU A 17 -3.10 5.97 -36.36
C LEU A 17 -4.04 5.99 -35.14
N PRO A 18 -5.38 5.99 -35.31
CA PRO A 18 -6.32 5.95 -34.19
C PRO A 18 -6.17 4.68 -33.34
N LYS A 19 -5.93 3.53 -33.96
CA LYS A 19 -5.70 2.25 -33.26
C LYS A 19 -4.42 2.29 -32.43
N LYS A 20 -3.32 2.84 -32.98
CA LYS A 20 -2.05 3.01 -32.26
C LYS A 20 -2.20 3.96 -31.07
N ILE A 21 -2.88 5.09 -31.26
CA ILE A 21 -3.17 6.05 -30.18
C ILE A 21 -4.00 5.38 -29.07
N ASN A 22 -5.05 4.65 -29.45
CA ASN A 22 -5.93 4.01 -28.48
C ASN A 22 -5.19 2.89 -27.70
N HIS A 23 -4.33 2.13 -28.36
CA HIS A 23 -3.48 1.14 -27.69
C HIS A 23 -2.49 1.80 -26.71
N LEU A 24 -1.89 2.94 -27.09
CA LEU A 24 -1.04 3.72 -26.18
C LEU A 24 -1.86 4.19 -24.97
N TYR A 25 -3.03 4.78 -25.19
CA TYR A 25 -3.92 5.24 -24.13
C TYR A 25 -4.31 4.12 -23.16
N GLN A 26 -4.68 2.95 -23.67
CA GLN A 26 -4.97 1.77 -22.84
C GLN A 26 -3.76 1.32 -22.01
N ARG A 27 -2.55 1.36 -22.58
CA ARG A 27 -1.33 1.05 -21.84
C ARG A 27 -1.07 2.05 -20.72
N PHE A 28 -1.26 3.34 -20.99
CA PHE A 28 -1.15 4.39 -19.97
C PHE A 28 -2.22 4.22 -18.88
N ASP A 29 -3.47 3.90 -19.23
CA ASP A 29 -4.53 3.70 -18.25
C ASP A 29 -4.26 2.50 -17.32
N ARG A 30 -3.76 1.38 -17.87
CA ARG A 30 -3.33 0.22 -17.08
C ARG A 30 -2.20 0.58 -16.12
N ASN A 31 -1.18 1.29 -16.61
CA ASN A 31 -0.05 1.74 -15.79
C ASN A 31 -0.52 2.70 -14.68
N ARG A 32 -1.41 3.63 -15.00
CA ARG A 32 -2.02 4.56 -14.05
C ARG A 32 -2.78 3.82 -12.95
N LYS A 33 -3.65 2.87 -13.32
CA LYS A 33 -4.41 2.05 -12.35
C LYS A 33 -3.48 1.26 -11.44
N TYR A 34 -2.44 0.66 -11.99
CA TYR A 34 -1.43 -0.07 -11.20
C TYR A 34 -0.69 0.87 -10.23
N PHE A 35 -0.25 2.03 -10.72
CA PHE A 35 0.44 3.03 -9.89
C PHE A 35 -0.44 3.56 -8.75
N ILE A 36 -1.71 3.86 -9.03
CA ILE A 36 -2.69 4.25 -8.01
C ILE A 36 -2.84 3.14 -6.96
N LYS A 37 -2.99 1.87 -7.39
CA LYS A 37 -3.06 0.72 -6.48
C LYS A 37 -1.82 0.63 -5.58
N LEU A 38 -0.63 0.84 -6.13
CA LEU A 38 0.63 0.86 -5.36
C LEU A 38 0.64 1.96 -4.30
N ILE A 39 0.21 3.18 -4.66
CA ILE A 39 0.14 4.30 -3.71
C ILE A 39 -0.81 3.98 -2.57
N PHE A 40 -2.03 3.53 -2.88
CA PHE A 40 -3.01 3.17 -1.85
C PHE A 40 -2.46 2.12 -0.90
N VAL A 41 -1.84 1.06 -1.44
CA VAL A 41 -1.26 0.01 -0.61
C VAL A 41 -0.14 0.54 0.29
N ARG A 42 0.77 1.36 -0.24
CA ARG A 42 1.81 2.01 0.57
C ARG A 42 1.21 2.87 1.68
N PHE A 43 0.17 3.65 1.37
CA PHE A 43 -0.53 4.48 2.34
C PHE A 43 -1.19 3.64 3.45
N PHE A 44 -1.89 2.56 3.10
CA PHE A 44 -2.50 1.65 4.08
C PHE A 44 -1.46 0.97 4.97
N ILE A 45 -0.31 0.58 4.41
CA ILE A 45 0.81 0.03 5.19
C ILE A 45 1.36 1.09 6.15
N LEU A 46 1.54 2.33 5.69
CA LEU A 46 2.03 3.43 6.52
C LEU A 46 1.07 3.70 7.70
N LYS A 47 -0.23 3.83 7.42
CA LYS A 47 -1.26 3.99 8.45
C LYS A 47 -1.23 2.85 9.46
N ALA A 48 -1.18 1.61 9.00
CA ALA A 48 -1.13 0.44 9.87
C ALA A 48 0.15 0.36 10.72
N ARG A 49 1.29 0.87 10.20
CA ARG A 49 2.53 1.00 10.98
C ARG A 49 2.43 2.06 12.08
N ILE A 50 1.84 3.22 11.78
CA ILE A 50 1.60 4.27 12.78
C ILE A 50 0.71 3.72 13.90
N ASP A 51 -0.38 3.03 13.55
CA ASP A 51 -1.25 2.40 14.54
C ASP A 51 -0.51 1.35 15.39
N LEU A 52 0.43 0.60 14.81
CA LEU A 52 1.26 -0.34 15.56
C LEU A 52 2.17 0.37 16.56
N ILE A 53 2.78 1.49 16.17
CA ILE A 53 3.62 2.31 17.06
C ILE A 53 2.79 2.77 18.26
N ILE A 54 1.57 3.27 18.03
CA ILE A 54 0.64 3.67 19.10
C ILE A 54 0.35 2.49 20.04
N LYS A 55 0.07 1.30 19.49
CA LYS A 55 -0.18 0.09 20.31
C LYS A 55 1.04 -0.38 21.10
N TYR A 56 2.25 -0.21 20.55
CA TYR A 56 3.47 -0.48 21.30
C TYR A 56 3.70 0.54 22.42
N PHE A 57 3.34 1.79 22.20
CA PHE A 57 3.37 2.81 23.24
C PHE A 57 2.37 2.50 24.37
N GLU A 58 1.14 2.09 24.03
CA GLU A 58 0.15 1.59 25.00
C GLU A 58 0.71 0.41 25.82
N LEU A 59 1.35 -0.55 25.15
CA LEU A 59 1.99 -1.69 25.83
C LEU A 59 3.08 -1.23 26.80
N GLY A 60 3.95 -0.32 26.37
CA GLY A 60 5.00 0.24 27.22
C GLY A 60 4.44 0.97 28.44
N LYS A 61 3.36 1.76 28.26
CA LYS A 61 2.66 2.44 29.35
C LYS A 61 2.06 1.44 30.33
N PHE A 62 1.45 0.37 29.84
CA PHE A 62 0.89 -0.69 30.67
C PHE A 62 1.97 -1.41 31.50
N ILE A 63 3.12 -1.74 30.89
CA ILE A 63 4.25 -2.37 31.58
C ILE A 63 4.79 -1.43 32.66
N SER A 64 5.04 -0.16 32.32
CA SER A 64 5.53 0.83 33.26
C SER A 64 4.57 1.02 34.44
N LYS A 65 3.27 1.10 34.18
CA LYS A 65 2.25 1.20 35.23
C LYS A 65 2.22 -0.04 36.12
N SER A 66 2.22 -1.23 35.54
CA SER A 66 2.22 -2.48 36.30
C SER A 66 3.47 -2.63 37.17
N PHE A 67 4.62 -2.14 36.70
CA PHE A 67 5.86 -2.14 37.47
C PHE A 67 5.83 -1.12 38.61
N ILE A 68 5.34 0.10 38.38
CA ILE A 68 5.29 1.15 39.41
C ILE A 68 4.24 0.85 40.48
N ASP A 69 3.03 0.47 40.07
CA ASP A 69 1.88 0.34 40.97
C ASP A 69 1.90 -0.99 41.73
N GLU A 70 2.34 -2.08 41.08
CA GLU A 70 2.22 -3.44 41.63
C GLU A 70 3.58 -4.12 41.83
N ASN A 71 4.69 -3.54 41.34
CA ASN A 71 6.04 -4.12 41.36
C ASN A 71 6.10 -5.53 40.72
N VAL A 72 5.22 -5.80 39.76
CA VAL A 72 5.12 -7.10 39.09
C VAL A 72 5.79 -7.04 37.71
N ILE A 73 6.65 -8.02 37.43
CA ILE A 73 7.36 -8.18 36.16
C ILE A 73 6.63 -9.16 35.23
N ASP A 74 5.80 -10.05 35.79
CA ASP A 74 4.93 -10.92 35.01
C ASP A 74 3.51 -10.35 34.89
N PHE A 75 3.13 -9.99 33.69
CA PHE A 75 1.80 -9.46 33.35
C PHE A 75 1.07 -10.38 32.35
N SER A 76 1.61 -11.58 32.12
CA SER A 76 1.08 -12.53 31.15
C SER A 76 -0.34 -12.99 31.47
N TYR A 77 -0.78 -12.90 32.73
CA TYR A 77 -2.14 -13.25 33.15
C TYR A 77 -3.14 -12.09 33.06
N LYS A 78 -2.68 -10.85 32.81
CA LYS A 78 -3.57 -9.68 32.78
C LYS A 78 -4.29 -9.61 31.43
N ASP A 79 -5.62 -9.51 31.46
CA ASP A 79 -6.45 -9.40 30.26
C ASP A 79 -6.04 -8.22 29.36
N GLU A 80 -5.68 -7.09 29.95
CA GLU A 80 -5.25 -5.90 29.21
C GLU A 80 -3.99 -6.17 28.36
N PHE A 81 -3.03 -6.93 28.90
CA PHE A 81 -1.84 -7.38 28.16
C PHE A 81 -2.22 -8.27 26.98
N PHE A 82 -3.12 -9.24 27.18
CA PHE A 82 -3.63 -10.09 26.11
C PHE A 82 -4.34 -9.29 25.02
N HIS A 83 -5.18 -8.32 25.38
CA HIS A 83 -5.91 -7.48 24.44
C HIS A 83 -4.97 -6.62 23.58
N ILE A 84 -3.96 -6.00 24.20
CA ILE A 84 -2.95 -5.20 23.48
C ILE A 84 -2.17 -6.10 22.51
N ASN A 85 -1.68 -7.25 22.98
CA ASN A 85 -0.92 -8.19 22.13
C ASN A 85 -1.74 -8.78 20.98
N LYS A 86 -3.00 -9.15 21.24
CA LYS A 86 -3.92 -9.62 20.20
C LYS A 86 -4.14 -8.56 19.14
N SER A 87 -4.26 -7.29 19.55
CA SER A 87 -4.42 -6.15 18.64
C SER A 87 -3.17 -5.91 17.79
N ILE A 88 -1.97 -5.97 18.39
CA ILE A 88 -0.69 -5.89 17.68
C ILE A 88 -0.57 -7.02 16.66
N SER A 89 -0.86 -8.26 17.06
CA SER A 89 -0.80 -9.44 16.20
C SER A 89 -1.75 -9.32 15.00
N LYS A 90 -3.01 -8.87 15.23
CA LYS A 90 -3.97 -8.60 14.15
C LYS A 90 -3.46 -7.57 13.16
N LYS A 91 -2.88 -6.46 13.63
CA LYS A 91 -2.33 -5.42 12.73
C LYS A 91 -1.11 -5.90 11.94
N LYS A 92 -0.22 -6.70 12.55
CA LYS A 92 0.89 -7.34 11.84
C LYS A 92 0.40 -8.24 10.70
N LYS A 93 -0.57 -9.12 10.98
CA LYS A 93 -1.20 -9.99 9.97
C LYS A 93 -1.86 -9.19 8.85
N TYR A 94 -2.51 -8.07 9.18
CA TYR A 94 -3.12 -7.18 8.19
C TYR A 94 -2.09 -6.56 7.24
N ILE A 95 -0.98 -6.03 7.78
CA ILE A 95 0.12 -5.49 6.97
C ILE A 95 0.70 -6.54 6.04
N GLU A 96 0.88 -7.77 6.53
CA GLU A 96 1.39 -8.87 5.72
C GLU A 96 0.45 -9.24 4.58
N LYS A 97 -0.86 -9.29 4.85
CA LYS A 97 -1.90 -9.54 3.84
C LYS A 97 -1.90 -8.46 2.76
N ILE A 98 -1.82 -7.19 3.14
CA ILE A 98 -1.73 -6.09 2.17
C ILE A 98 -0.45 -6.20 1.33
N ARG A 99 0.69 -6.48 1.96
CA ARG A 99 1.97 -6.61 1.26
C ARG A 99 1.96 -7.73 0.22
N LYS A 100 1.27 -8.83 0.51
CA LYS A 100 1.06 -9.96 -0.43
C LYS A 100 0.14 -9.60 -1.60
N SER A 101 -0.80 -8.66 -1.44
CA SER A 101 -1.77 -8.28 -2.49
C SER A 101 -1.20 -7.45 -3.66
N VAL A 102 0.06 -7.06 -3.54
CA VAL A 102 0.81 -6.24 -4.51
C VAL A 102 1.98 -6.99 -5.15
N LYS A 103 2.36 -8.16 -4.60
CA LYS A 103 3.22 -9.11 -5.31
C LYS A 103 2.43 -9.77 -6.44
#